data_AF-A0A7S4ABN8-F1
#
_entry.id   AF-A0A7S4ABN8-F1
#
_cell.length_a   1.000
_cell.length_b   1.000
_cell.length_c   1.000
_cell.angle_alpha   90.00
_cell.angle_beta   90.00
_cell.angle_gamma   90.00
#
_symmetry.space_group_name_H-M   'P 1'
#
loop_
_entity.id
_entity.type
_entity.pdbx_description
1 polymer ?
#
loop_
_entity_poly.entity_id
_entity_poly.type
_entity_poly.pdbx_seq_one_letter_code
_entity_poly.pdbx_strand_id
1 'polypeptide(L)'
;MKLISQLGLTLLLTGSAVEAFSPQQQSNVAPQQAELTSRRELFQKTVTSVAGVAGALAVSGLAPAPALASGGATAGKYTTIPIAKRRYYGRVQQSVHEFLLLGPEIVQADFSQPMIQHFFDPKGLVVVAAKRKDVNGQCTKKNGDCKGSEVRDSIYNDMKTSMYLLANAFRLNQTKAPDNLPSVRAAKKFFKEMDLVEKAATKKRKNDRDSVVHFAAALEALDAFLDLVELPPTDSNWYEQEFDRAVGSSARIT
;
A
#
# COMPACT_ATOMS: atom_id res chain seq x y z
N MET A 1 -32.11 65.79 -4.02
CA MET A 1 -31.55 66.99 -3.37
C MET A 1 -31.27 66.66 -1.91
N LYS A 2 -30.09 67.07 -1.44
CA LYS A 2 -29.49 66.84 -0.12
C LYS A 2 -30.34 67.41 1.02
N LEU A 3 -30.25 66.82 2.21
CA LEU A 3 -29.68 67.50 3.38
C LEU A 3 -29.25 66.50 4.47
N ILE A 4 -28.06 66.79 4.97
CA ILE A 4 -27.18 66.09 5.91
C ILE A 4 -27.20 66.90 7.21
N SER A 5 -27.15 66.26 8.38
CA SER A 5 -26.62 66.85 9.64
C SER A 5 -26.54 65.74 10.70
N GLN A 6 -25.38 65.16 11.03
CA GLN A 6 -24.25 65.60 11.88
C GLN A 6 -24.40 65.34 13.40
N LEU A 7 -23.23 65.04 13.99
CA LEU A 7 -22.79 65.01 15.40
C LEU A 7 -23.02 63.69 16.17
N GLY A 8 -22.05 63.08 16.85
CA GLY A 8 -20.63 63.37 17.16
C GLY A 8 -20.09 62.19 17.99
N LEU A 9 -18.92 61.61 17.67
CA LEU A 9 -17.58 61.94 18.21
C LEU A 9 -17.48 61.91 19.75
N THR A 10 -16.86 60.87 20.34
CA THR A 10 -15.82 61.06 21.37
C THR A 10 -14.90 59.84 21.52
N LEU A 11 -13.61 60.14 21.41
CA LEU A 11 -12.40 59.34 21.61
C LEU A 11 -11.96 59.47 23.08
N LEU A 12 -11.33 58.45 23.68
CA LEU A 12 -10.33 58.67 24.74
C LEU A 12 -9.37 57.47 24.86
N LEU A 13 -8.09 57.78 24.59
CA LEU A 13 -6.91 56.99 24.92
C LEU A 13 -6.48 57.24 26.37
N THR A 14 -5.98 56.21 27.04
CA THR A 14 -4.82 56.18 27.97
C THR A 14 -4.31 54.73 27.96
N GLY A 15 -3.04 54.34 28.04
CA GLY A 15 -1.79 55.02 28.32
C GLY A 15 -0.90 54.10 29.19
N SER A 16 0.20 53.59 28.60
CA SER A 16 1.51 53.30 29.23
C SER A 16 1.85 51.97 29.93
N ALA A 17 2.98 51.41 29.43
CA ALA A 17 4.20 50.96 30.14
C ALA A 17 4.50 49.44 30.33
N VAL A 18 5.45 48.97 29.49
CA VAL A 18 6.68 48.19 29.72
C VAL A 18 6.75 47.23 30.91
N GLU A 19 6.96 45.94 30.64
CA GLU A 19 8.00 45.15 31.34
C GLU A 19 8.44 43.92 30.52
N ALA A 20 9.75 43.81 30.35
CA ALA A 20 10.44 42.69 29.75
C ALA A 20 10.57 41.56 30.77
N PHE A 21 10.15 40.35 30.43
CA PHE A 21 10.52 39.15 31.20
C PHE A 21 10.56 37.92 30.29
N SER A 22 11.79 37.49 29.96
CA SER A 22 12.06 36.13 29.50
C SER A 22 12.05 35.17 30.68
N PRO A 23 11.54 33.95 30.49
CA PRO A 23 12.32 32.79 30.90
C PRO A 23 12.36 31.71 29.81
N GLN A 24 13.54 31.13 29.65
CA GLN A 24 13.71 29.82 29.02
C GLN A 24 13.00 28.75 29.85
N GLN A 25 12.21 27.87 29.24
CA GLN A 25 12.12 26.49 29.72
C GLN A 25 11.61 25.49 28.67
N GLN A 26 12.53 24.60 28.30
CA GLN A 26 12.40 23.16 28.05
C GLN A 26 11.17 22.60 27.31
N SER A 27 11.48 22.13 26.09
CA SER A 27 11.03 20.87 25.50
C SER A 27 10.53 19.80 26.49
N ASN A 28 9.30 19.32 26.28
CA ASN A 28 8.97 17.89 26.41
C ASN A 28 7.65 17.51 25.68
N VAL A 29 7.83 16.69 24.64
CA VAL A 29 7.10 15.44 24.31
C VAL A 29 5.59 15.35 24.57
N ALA A 30 4.81 15.30 23.49
CA ALA A 30 3.83 14.24 23.23
C ALA A 30 3.30 14.35 21.78
N PRO A 31 3.60 13.42 20.85
CA PRO A 31 2.87 13.33 19.60
C PRO A 31 1.57 12.55 19.79
N GLN A 32 0.56 13.01 19.04
CA GLN A 32 -0.75 12.41 18.80
C GLN A 32 -0.67 10.89 18.62
N GLN A 33 -1.10 10.12 19.62
CA GLN A 33 -1.28 8.66 19.51
C GLN A 33 -2.69 8.20 19.90
N ALA A 34 -3.63 9.12 20.14
CA ALA A 34 -4.95 8.77 20.67
C ALA A 34 -6.05 8.53 19.62
N GLU A 35 -5.82 8.82 18.33
CA GLU A 35 -6.92 8.83 17.34
C GLU A 35 -7.05 7.52 16.53
N LEU A 36 -5.98 6.75 16.36
CA LEU A 36 -5.99 5.53 15.53
C LEU A 36 -6.39 4.26 16.28
N THR A 37 -6.12 4.18 17.58
CA THR A 37 -6.59 3.09 18.47
C THR A 37 -8.11 3.02 18.55
N SER A 38 -8.79 4.17 18.43
CA SER A 38 -10.26 4.28 18.42
C SER A 38 -10.93 3.59 17.23
N ARG A 39 -10.26 3.53 16.06
CA ARG A 39 -10.85 2.97 14.82
C ARG A 39 -10.90 1.44 14.81
N ARG A 40 -9.99 0.77 15.50
CA ARG A 40 -9.96 -0.70 15.64
C ARG A 40 -10.68 -1.18 16.90
N GLU A 41 -10.69 -0.39 17.99
CA GLU A 41 -11.45 -0.71 19.21
C GLU A 41 -12.97 -0.83 18.97
N LEU A 42 -13.52 -0.08 18.00
CA LEU A 42 -14.93 -0.20 17.64
C LEU A 42 -15.26 -1.53 16.92
N PHE A 43 -14.27 -2.17 16.29
CA PHE A 43 -14.44 -3.40 15.51
C PHE A 43 -13.90 -4.65 16.21
N GLN A 44 -13.00 -4.53 17.20
CA GLN A 44 -12.32 -5.66 17.86
C GLN A 44 -12.97 -6.16 19.15
N LYS A 45 -14.16 -5.67 19.55
CA LYS A 45 -14.82 -6.06 20.80
C LYS A 45 -15.41 -7.49 20.85
N THR A 46 -15.04 -8.37 19.92
CA THR A 46 -15.41 -9.78 19.99
C THR A 46 -14.24 -10.64 19.52
N VAL A 47 -13.91 -11.64 20.34
CA VAL A 47 -12.92 -12.72 20.13
C VAL A 47 -11.54 -12.48 20.78
N THR A 48 -11.50 -12.81 22.07
CA THR A 48 -10.31 -13.07 22.86
C THR A 48 -9.73 -14.47 22.62
N SER A 49 -8.39 -14.51 22.58
CA SER A 49 -7.47 -15.45 23.25
C SER A 49 -7.42 -16.94 22.85
N VAL A 50 -6.25 -17.39 22.35
CA VAL A 50 -5.44 -18.49 22.91
C VAL A 50 -3.95 -18.24 22.63
N ALA A 51 -3.11 -18.48 23.64
CA ALA A 51 -1.68 -18.23 23.71
C ALA A 51 -0.81 -19.48 23.46
N GLY A 52 0.46 -19.24 23.09
CA GLY A 52 1.63 -19.93 23.68
C GLY A 52 2.27 -21.13 22.95
N VAL A 53 3.59 -21.05 22.73
CA VAL A 53 4.68 -21.81 23.41
C VAL A 53 5.89 -22.04 22.47
N ALA A 54 7.08 -21.78 23.03
CA ALA A 54 8.41 -21.88 22.45
C ALA A 54 8.98 -23.32 22.37
N GLY A 55 10.05 -23.53 21.60
CA GLY A 55 10.89 -24.73 21.72
C GLY A 55 12.00 -24.86 20.68
N ALA A 56 13.25 -24.64 21.09
CA ALA A 56 14.47 -24.82 20.30
C ALA A 56 15.02 -26.26 20.45
N LEU A 57 15.58 -26.84 19.38
CA LEU A 57 16.58 -27.93 19.47
C LEU A 57 17.57 -27.87 18.29
N ALA A 58 18.86 -27.84 18.64
CA ALA A 58 20.01 -27.91 17.75
C ALA A 58 20.53 -29.35 17.64
N VAL A 59 20.98 -29.76 16.45
CA VAL A 59 21.86 -30.93 16.25
C VAL A 59 22.88 -30.62 15.16
N SER A 60 24.16 -30.71 15.53
CA SER A 60 25.35 -30.59 14.69
C SER A 60 25.71 -31.94 14.06
N GLY A 61 26.21 -31.95 12.82
CA GLY A 61 26.99 -33.10 12.33
C GLY A 61 27.14 -33.24 10.81
N LEU A 62 28.40 -33.20 10.36
CA LEU A 62 28.98 -33.71 9.10
C LEU A 62 28.97 -32.80 7.86
N ALA A 63 30.17 -32.30 7.52
CA ALA A 63 30.48 -31.51 6.33
C ALA A 63 30.68 -32.41 5.09
N PRO A 64 30.09 -32.07 3.93
CA PRO A 64 30.37 -32.74 2.66
C PRO A 64 31.54 -32.07 1.91
N ALA A 65 32.29 -32.86 1.15
CA ALA A 65 33.29 -32.38 0.20
C ALA A 65 32.66 -31.45 -0.86
N PRO A 66 33.37 -30.41 -1.35
CA PRO A 66 32.85 -29.53 -2.38
C PRO A 66 32.82 -30.25 -3.73
N ALA A 67 31.67 -30.85 -4.05
CA ALA A 67 31.35 -31.24 -5.41
C ALA A 67 31.03 -29.98 -6.21
N LEU A 68 32.02 -29.48 -6.95
CA LEU A 68 31.89 -28.40 -7.92
C LEU A 68 31.17 -28.96 -9.17
N ALA A 69 29.86 -29.17 -9.03
CA ALA A 69 28.98 -29.57 -10.12
C ALA A 69 28.42 -28.30 -10.80
N SER A 70 28.87 -28.11 -12.04
CA SER A 70 28.52 -27.04 -12.96
C SER A 70 27.01 -26.93 -13.21
N GLY A 71 26.56 -25.68 -13.34
CA GLY A 71 25.18 -25.22 -13.43
C GLY A 71 24.27 -25.99 -14.39
N GLY A 72 23.11 -26.38 -13.87
CA GLY A 72 21.97 -26.80 -14.67
C GLY A 72 20.93 -27.54 -13.82
N ALA A 73 19.77 -26.92 -13.61
CA ALA A 73 18.53 -27.58 -13.16
C ALA A 73 18.29 -27.87 -11.65
N THR A 74 18.83 -27.07 -10.71
CA THR A 74 18.26 -26.93 -9.35
C THR A 74 17.41 -25.66 -9.19
N ALA A 75 16.75 -25.22 -10.26
CA ALA A 75 15.78 -24.12 -10.25
C ALA A 75 14.39 -24.53 -9.72
N GLY A 76 14.31 -25.60 -8.94
CA GLY A 76 13.08 -26.14 -8.38
C GLY A 76 13.01 -25.87 -6.87
N LYS A 77 11.90 -25.26 -6.43
CA LYS A 77 11.43 -25.19 -5.03
C LYS A 77 12.07 -24.16 -4.09
N TYR A 78 13.39 -23.95 -4.10
CA TYR A 78 14.05 -23.05 -3.11
C TYR A 78 14.45 -21.66 -3.65
N THR A 79 14.36 -21.42 -4.97
CA THR A 79 14.77 -20.14 -5.57
C THR A 79 13.60 -19.23 -5.93
N THR A 80 12.41 -19.76 -6.19
CA THR A 80 11.27 -18.96 -6.69
C THR A 80 10.65 -18.06 -5.62
N ILE A 81 10.53 -18.54 -4.38
CA ILE A 81 9.97 -17.75 -3.26
C ILE A 81 10.90 -16.55 -2.96
N PRO A 82 12.21 -16.72 -2.66
CA PRO A 82 13.09 -15.58 -2.39
C PRO A 82 13.18 -14.61 -3.58
N ILE A 83 13.19 -15.12 -4.81
CA ILE A 83 13.18 -14.27 -6.00
C ILE A 83 11.90 -13.44 -6.05
N ALA A 84 10.73 -14.06 -5.89
CA ALA A 84 9.44 -13.38 -5.93
C ALA A 84 9.27 -12.35 -4.81
N LYS A 85 9.66 -12.69 -3.57
CA LYS A 85 9.69 -11.75 -2.45
C LYS A 85 10.49 -10.50 -2.83
N ARG A 86 11.69 -10.70 -3.36
CA ARG A 86 12.52 -9.61 -3.86
C ARG A 86 11.85 -8.80 -4.97
N ARG A 87 11.08 -9.41 -5.88
CA ARG A 87 10.43 -8.67 -7.01
C ARG A 87 9.16 -7.93 -6.61
N TYR A 88 8.36 -8.50 -5.71
CA TYR A 88 6.95 -8.12 -5.56
C TYR A 88 6.60 -7.60 -4.17
N TYR A 89 7.39 -7.87 -3.11
CA TYR A 89 7.06 -7.37 -1.76
C TYR A 89 6.94 -5.85 -1.71
N GLY A 90 7.95 -5.11 -2.18
CA GLY A 90 7.89 -3.65 -2.15
C GLY A 90 6.68 -3.08 -2.90
N ARG A 91 6.30 -3.71 -4.02
CA ARG A 91 5.13 -3.31 -4.81
C ARG A 91 3.81 -3.61 -4.10
N VAL A 92 3.69 -4.78 -3.49
CA VAL A 92 2.52 -5.14 -2.70
C VAL A 92 2.42 -4.20 -1.48
N GLN A 93 3.54 -3.88 -0.82
CA GLN A 93 3.55 -2.95 0.31
C GLN A 93 3.11 -1.55 -0.07
N GLN A 94 3.64 -1.02 -1.16
CA GLN A 94 3.19 0.24 -1.74
C GLN A 94 1.69 0.22 -2.03
N SER A 95 1.21 -0.85 -2.66
CA SER A 95 -0.21 -0.97 -3.00
C SER A 95 -1.11 -1.06 -1.77
N VAL A 96 -0.65 -1.75 -0.72
CA VAL A 96 -1.36 -1.83 0.57
C VAL A 96 -1.42 -0.46 1.23
N HIS A 97 -0.32 0.30 1.23
CA HIS A 97 -0.31 1.68 1.71
C HIS A 97 -1.37 2.54 0.99
N GLU A 98 -1.34 2.57 -0.35
CA GLU A 98 -2.30 3.34 -1.15
C GLU A 98 -3.75 2.88 -0.91
N PHE A 99 -3.98 1.58 -0.72
CA PHE A 99 -5.28 1.03 -0.38
C PHE A 99 -5.77 1.51 1.01
N LEU A 100 -4.90 1.53 2.02
CA LEU A 100 -5.25 1.98 3.36
C LEU A 100 -5.58 3.48 3.41
N LEU A 101 -4.95 4.28 2.54
CA LEU A 101 -5.26 5.72 2.39
C LEU A 101 -6.69 5.97 1.89
N LEU A 102 -7.35 5.00 1.24
CA LEU A 102 -8.74 5.14 0.80
C LEU A 102 -9.76 5.03 1.94
N GLY A 103 -9.38 4.44 3.07
CA GLY A 103 -10.31 4.11 4.16
C GLY A 103 -11.20 5.27 4.61
N PRO A 104 -10.64 6.44 4.97
CA PRO A 104 -11.42 7.60 5.42
C PRO A 104 -12.42 8.14 4.38
N GLU A 105 -12.05 8.03 3.11
CA GLU A 105 -12.84 8.51 1.98
C GLU A 105 -13.97 7.55 1.62
N ILE A 106 -13.72 6.25 1.69
CA ILE A 106 -14.74 5.23 1.43
C ILE A 106 -15.82 5.24 2.52
N VAL A 107 -15.48 5.53 3.78
CA VAL A 107 -16.46 5.63 4.87
C VAL A 107 -17.50 6.73 4.63
N GLN A 108 -17.16 7.77 3.86
CA GLN A 108 -18.10 8.81 3.47
C GLN A 108 -19.13 8.33 2.42
N ALA A 109 -18.96 7.13 1.87
CA ALA A 109 -19.81 6.50 0.86
C ALA A 109 -19.99 7.32 -0.43
N ASP A 110 -19.08 8.27 -0.71
CA ASP A 110 -19.03 9.03 -1.96
C ASP A 110 -17.85 8.56 -2.81
N PHE A 111 -18.16 7.74 -3.82
CA PHE A 111 -17.15 7.17 -4.70
C PHE A 111 -16.76 8.11 -5.86
N SER A 112 -17.30 9.33 -5.90
CA SER A 112 -16.93 10.35 -6.90
C SER A 112 -15.67 11.15 -6.52
N GLN A 113 -15.17 10.97 -5.30
CA GLN A 113 -14.01 11.68 -4.78
C GLN A 113 -12.71 11.40 -5.56
N PRO A 114 -11.82 12.40 -5.69
CA PRO A 114 -10.63 12.30 -6.54
C PRO A 114 -9.65 11.20 -6.10
N MET A 115 -9.51 10.95 -4.80
CA MET A 115 -8.64 9.89 -4.26
C MET A 115 -9.09 8.50 -4.75
N ILE A 116 -10.38 8.19 -4.61
CA ILE A 116 -10.96 6.93 -5.04
C ILE A 116 -10.84 6.79 -6.57
N GLN A 117 -11.15 7.86 -7.31
CA GLN A 117 -11.03 7.87 -8.77
C GLN A 117 -9.58 7.65 -9.23
N HIS A 118 -8.61 8.26 -8.56
CA HIS A 118 -7.19 8.11 -8.90
C HIS A 118 -6.70 6.67 -8.70
N PHE A 119 -7.15 6.00 -7.63
CA PHE A 119 -6.77 4.62 -7.36
C PHE A 119 -7.23 3.63 -8.45
N PHE A 120 -8.42 3.87 -9.01
CA PHE A 120 -9.00 3.05 -10.08
C PHE A 120 -8.74 3.58 -11.50
N ASP A 121 -8.01 4.68 -11.68
CA ASP A 121 -7.76 5.26 -13.01
C ASP A 121 -6.81 4.37 -13.83
N PRO A 122 -7.23 3.75 -14.95
CA PRO A 122 -6.40 2.88 -15.76
C PRO A 122 -5.19 3.58 -16.41
N LYS A 123 -5.09 4.91 -16.30
CA LYS A 123 -3.95 5.69 -16.81
C LYS A 123 -3.15 6.37 -15.69
N GLY A 124 -3.48 6.11 -14.43
CA GLY A 124 -2.94 6.83 -13.27
C GLY A 124 -1.49 6.46 -12.93
N LEU A 125 -1.10 5.20 -13.09
CA LEU A 125 0.22 4.69 -12.71
C LEU A 125 1.05 4.26 -13.92
N VAL A 126 2.33 4.63 -13.96
CA VAL A 126 3.28 4.13 -14.95
C VAL A 126 3.91 2.82 -14.47
N VAL A 127 3.36 1.70 -14.94
CA VAL A 127 3.78 0.34 -14.56
C VAL A 127 5.06 -0.10 -15.30
N VAL A 128 5.30 0.41 -16.51
CA VAL A 128 6.59 0.19 -17.19
C VAL A 128 7.03 1.51 -17.80
N ALA A 129 8.03 2.14 -17.18
CA ALA A 129 8.63 3.33 -17.73
C ALA A 129 9.28 3.03 -19.09
N ALA A 130 9.09 3.95 -20.04
CA ALA A 130 9.68 3.85 -21.37
C ALA A 130 11.21 3.91 -21.29
N LYS A 131 11.88 2.76 -21.26
CA LYS A 131 13.35 2.70 -21.38
C LYS A 131 13.77 2.98 -22.81
N ARG A 132 14.91 3.66 -22.96
CA ARG A 132 15.54 3.86 -24.27
C ARG A 132 15.98 2.51 -24.82
N LYS A 133 15.53 2.15 -26.02
CA LYS A 133 15.87 0.89 -26.71
C LYS A 133 16.98 1.16 -27.73
N ASP A 134 18.15 1.45 -27.21
CA ASP A 134 19.37 1.58 -28.00
C ASP A 134 20.13 0.26 -27.87
N VAL A 135 20.39 -0.41 -28.99
CA VAL A 135 21.33 -1.54 -29.03
C VAL A 135 22.59 -0.98 -29.68
N ASN A 136 23.70 -0.95 -28.94
CA ASN A 136 24.98 -0.37 -29.39
C ASN A 136 24.87 1.07 -29.94
N GLY A 137 24.04 1.92 -29.31
CA GLY A 137 23.86 3.31 -29.72
C GLY A 137 23.00 3.51 -30.97
N GLN A 138 22.46 2.44 -31.57
CA GLN A 138 21.52 2.52 -32.68
C GLN A 138 20.09 2.19 -32.24
N CYS A 139 19.16 3.07 -32.62
CA CYS A 139 17.76 2.93 -32.31
C CYS A 139 17.12 1.89 -33.22
N THR A 140 16.54 0.85 -32.62
CA THR A 140 15.96 -0.29 -33.34
C THR A 140 14.60 0.01 -33.99
N LYS A 141 14.03 1.21 -33.77
CA LYS A 141 12.76 1.64 -34.34
C LYS A 141 12.97 2.54 -35.57
N LYS A 142 12.23 2.24 -36.65
CA LYS A 142 12.23 3.02 -37.90
C LYS A 142 11.75 4.47 -37.76
N ASN A 143 11.07 4.81 -36.66
CA ASN A 143 10.43 6.12 -36.46
C ASN A 143 11.34 7.14 -35.75
N GLY A 144 12.61 6.84 -35.46
CA GLY A 144 13.53 7.74 -34.74
C GLY A 144 13.26 7.89 -33.24
N ASP A 145 12.06 7.54 -32.76
CA ASP A 145 11.77 7.47 -31.33
C ASP A 145 12.39 6.22 -30.69
N CYS A 146 13.56 6.42 -30.08
CA CYS A 146 14.29 5.38 -29.37
C CYS A 146 13.65 5.00 -28.02
N LYS A 147 12.41 5.45 -27.74
CA LYS A 147 11.70 5.16 -26.49
C LYS A 147 10.89 3.86 -26.61
N GLY A 148 10.96 3.03 -25.57
CA GLY A 148 10.06 1.89 -25.37
C GLY A 148 8.59 2.35 -25.23
N SER A 149 7.66 1.41 -25.34
CA SER A 149 6.26 1.67 -25.01
C SER A 149 6.11 1.83 -23.50
N GLU A 150 5.48 2.93 -23.07
CA GLU A 150 5.08 3.11 -21.68
C GLU A 150 3.82 2.30 -21.43
N VAL A 151 3.82 1.48 -20.38
CA VAL A 151 2.62 0.75 -19.95
C VAL A 151 2.08 1.47 -18.73
N ARG A 152 0.83 1.94 -18.84
CA ARG A 152 0.08 2.53 -17.74
C ARG A 152 -1.04 1.62 -17.32
N ASP A 153 -1.31 1.61 -16.02
CA ASP A 153 -2.43 0.90 -15.44
C ASP A 153 -2.95 1.64 -14.20
N SER A 154 -4.03 1.16 -13.60
CA SER A 154 -4.49 1.66 -12.30
C SER A 154 -3.65 1.10 -11.15
N ILE A 155 -3.64 1.82 -10.03
CA ILE A 155 -3.00 1.34 -8.79
C ILE A 155 -3.65 0.02 -8.38
N TYR A 156 -4.97 -0.06 -8.51
CA TYR A 156 -5.70 -1.30 -8.24
C TYR A 156 -5.26 -2.48 -9.12
N ASN A 157 -5.10 -2.28 -10.44
CA ASN A 157 -4.69 -3.37 -11.34
C ASN A 157 -3.23 -3.79 -11.10
N ASP A 158 -2.34 -2.85 -10.78
CA ASP A 158 -0.97 -3.17 -10.37
C ASP A 158 -0.95 -3.97 -9.05
N MET A 159 -1.80 -3.58 -8.09
CA MET A 159 -2.03 -4.31 -6.85
C MET A 159 -2.51 -5.75 -7.12
N LYS A 160 -3.55 -5.93 -7.94
CA LYS A 160 -4.07 -7.25 -8.32
C LYS A 160 -2.98 -8.13 -8.92
N THR A 161 -2.24 -7.57 -9.87
CA THR A 161 -1.19 -8.30 -10.60
C THR A 161 -0.04 -8.68 -9.68
N SER A 162 0.44 -7.74 -8.87
CA SER A 162 1.56 -7.97 -7.94
C SER A 162 1.20 -8.94 -6.82
N MET A 163 0.00 -8.82 -6.24
CA MET A 163 -0.50 -9.77 -5.23
C MET A 163 -0.66 -11.17 -5.81
N TYR A 164 -1.22 -11.33 -7.01
CA TYR A 164 -1.38 -12.64 -7.63
C TYR A 164 -0.02 -13.31 -7.95
N LEU A 165 0.93 -12.53 -8.49
CA LEU A 165 2.27 -13.03 -8.80
C LEU A 165 3.03 -13.43 -7.53
N LEU A 166 2.89 -12.64 -6.46
CA LEU A 166 3.46 -12.98 -5.16
C LEU A 166 2.80 -14.23 -4.57
N ALA A 167 1.46 -14.28 -4.53
CA ALA A 167 0.68 -15.40 -4.01
C ALA A 167 1.08 -16.73 -4.67
N ASN A 168 1.18 -16.73 -6.00
CA ASN A 168 1.54 -17.88 -6.81
C ASN A 168 2.99 -18.33 -6.59
N ALA A 169 3.87 -17.46 -6.09
CA ALA A 169 5.24 -17.83 -5.79
C ALA A 169 5.36 -18.74 -4.57
N PHE A 170 4.40 -18.70 -3.63
CA PHE A 170 4.32 -19.56 -2.44
C PHE A 170 3.90 -21.01 -2.75
N ARG A 171 4.01 -21.44 -4.01
CA ARG A 171 3.82 -22.84 -4.41
C ARG A 171 4.90 -23.73 -3.81
N LEU A 172 4.49 -24.59 -2.88
CA LEU A 172 5.32 -25.71 -2.42
C LEU A 172 5.34 -26.88 -3.41
N ASN A 173 4.31 -26.99 -4.26
CA ASN A 173 4.21 -28.00 -5.30
C ASN A 173 3.74 -27.36 -6.62
N GLN A 174 4.60 -27.43 -7.65
CA GLN A 174 4.37 -26.83 -8.97
C GLN A 174 3.28 -27.57 -9.78
N THR A 175 2.95 -28.81 -9.41
CA THR A 175 1.92 -29.63 -10.10
C THR A 175 0.49 -29.24 -9.73
N LYS A 176 0.29 -28.60 -8.56
CA LYS A 176 -1.03 -28.13 -8.14
C LYS A 176 -1.35 -26.82 -8.85
N ALA A 177 -2.57 -26.70 -9.39
CA ALA A 177 -3.04 -25.46 -10.00
C ALA A 177 -2.92 -24.25 -9.03
N PRO A 178 -2.64 -23.04 -9.53
CA PRO A 178 -2.47 -21.85 -8.68
C PRO A 178 -3.68 -21.60 -7.78
N ASP A 179 -4.88 -21.89 -8.28
CA ASP A 179 -6.15 -21.63 -7.60
C ASP A 179 -6.37 -22.45 -6.33
N ASN A 180 -5.62 -23.54 -6.16
CA ASN A 180 -5.69 -24.37 -4.98
C ASN A 180 -4.78 -23.87 -3.85
N LEU A 181 -3.97 -22.83 -4.09
CA LEU A 181 -3.08 -22.26 -3.09
C LEU A 181 -3.88 -21.36 -2.13
N PRO A 182 -3.70 -21.50 -0.81
CA PRO A 182 -4.33 -20.62 0.16
C PRO A 182 -4.06 -19.13 -0.11
N SER A 183 -2.81 -18.77 -0.44
CA SER A 183 -2.41 -17.39 -0.75
C SER A 183 -3.15 -16.83 -1.97
N VAL A 184 -3.29 -17.61 -3.05
CA VAL A 184 -4.01 -17.18 -4.26
C VAL A 184 -5.51 -17.07 -3.98
N ARG A 185 -6.08 -17.98 -3.19
CA ARG A 185 -7.49 -17.91 -2.78
C ARG A 185 -7.78 -16.68 -1.93
N ALA A 186 -6.90 -16.35 -0.99
CA ALA A 186 -7.00 -15.13 -0.18
C ALA A 186 -6.91 -13.87 -1.05
N ALA A 187 -5.93 -13.80 -1.95
CA ALA A 187 -5.81 -12.69 -2.91
C ALA A 187 -7.06 -12.55 -3.79
N LYS A 188 -7.61 -13.66 -4.31
CA LYS A 188 -8.84 -13.66 -5.10
C LYS A 188 -10.07 -13.22 -4.30
N LYS A 189 -10.15 -13.55 -3.01
CA LYS A 189 -11.21 -13.06 -2.12
C LYS A 189 -11.14 -11.54 -2.03
N PHE A 190 -9.95 -10.99 -1.80
CA PHE A 190 -9.72 -9.54 -1.82
C PHE A 190 -10.13 -8.90 -3.15
N PHE A 191 -9.71 -9.48 -4.29
CA PHE A 191 -10.07 -8.95 -5.63
C PHE A 191 -11.58 -8.93 -5.85
N LYS A 192 -12.28 -9.98 -5.41
CA LYS A 192 -13.73 -10.08 -5.60
C LYS A 192 -14.46 -8.93 -4.92
N GLU A 193 -14.09 -8.60 -3.68
CA GLU A 193 -14.70 -7.50 -2.94
C GLU A 193 -14.33 -6.14 -3.57
N MET A 194 -13.05 -5.96 -3.91
CA MET A 194 -12.59 -4.71 -4.52
C MET A 194 -13.12 -4.46 -5.94
N ASP A 195 -13.40 -5.52 -6.72
CA ASP A 195 -14.06 -5.39 -8.02
C ASP A 195 -15.50 -4.85 -7.88
N LEU A 196 -16.14 -5.00 -6.73
CA LEU A 196 -17.44 -4.39 -6.44
C LEU A 196 -17.29 -2.91 -6.08
N VAL A 197 -16.25 -2.56 -5.32
CA VAL A 197 -15.87 -1.17 -5.01
C VAL A 197 -15.48 -0.41 -6.29
N GLU A 198 -14.70 -1.01 -7.17
CA GLU A 198 -14.30 -0.44 -8.47
C GLU A 198 -15.52 -0.12 -9.35
N LYS A 199 -16.53 -1.00 -9.35
CA LYS A 199 -17.79 -0.75 -10.08
C LYS A 199 -18.54 0.45 -9.53
N ALA A 200 -18.52 0.67 -8.22
CA ALA A 200 -19.12 1.85 -7.61
C ALA A 200 -18.34 3.13 -7.95
N ALA A 201 -17.01 3.06 -7.93
CA ALA A 201 -16.12 4.16 -8.34
C ALA A 201 -16.30 4.53 -9.81
N THR A 202 -16.31 3.56 -10.72
CA THR A 202 -16.50 3.80 -12.17
C THR A 202 -17.84 4.49 -12.45
N LYS A 203 -18.89 4.11 -11.70
CA LYS A 203 -20.23 4.72 -11.79
C LYS A 203 -20.38 6.00 -10.97
N LYS A 204 -19.33 6.42 -10.24
CA LYS A 204 -19.33 7.61 -9.37
C LYS A 204 -20.53 7.65 -8.43
N ARG A 205 -20.86 6.48 -7.85
CA ARG A 205 -22.03 6.34 -6.97
C ARG A 205 -21.84 7.18 -5.71
N LYS A 206 -22.97 7.70 -5.21
CA LYS A 206 -23.05 8.48 -3.98
C LYS A 206 -23.93 7.76 -2.98
N ASN A 207 -23.57 7.84 -1.70
CA ASN A 207 -24.25 7.15 -0.59
C ASN A 207 -24.34 5.62 -0.77
N ASP A 208 -23.37 4.99 -1.43
CA ASP A 208 -23.35 3.53 -1.66
C ASP A 208 -22.75 2.80 -0.44
N ARG A 209 -23.60 2.47 0.53
CA ARG A 209 -23.19 1.78 1.77
C ARG A 209 -22.76 0.32 1.52
N ASP A 210 -23.29 -0.33 0.49
CA ASP A 210 -22.92 -1.70 0.15
C ASP A 210 -21.43 -1.78 -0.21
N SER A 211 -20.94 -0.78 -0.95
CA SER A 211 -19.53 -0.68 -1.33
C SER A 211 -18.60 -0.42 -0.14
N VAL A 212 -19.10 0.22 0.93
CA VAL A 212 -18.36 0.35 2.20
C VAL A 212 -18.22 -1.00 2.89
N VAL A 213 -19.27 -1.82 2.88
CA VAL A 213 -19.23 -3.19 3.42
C VAL A 213 -18.24 -4.06 2.62
N HIS A 214 -18.25 -3.95 1.29
CA HIS A 214 -17.26 -4.64 0.45
C HIS A 214 -15.83 -4.21 0.76
N PHE A 215 -15.60 -2.91 1.00
CA PHE A 215 -14.27 -2.44 1.40
C PHE A 215 -13.82 -3.00 2.76
N ALA A 216 -14.72 -3.09 3.75
CA ALA A 216 -14.43 -3.72 5.04
C ALA A 216 -14.12 -5.23 4.89
N ALA A 217 -14.90 -5.96 4.07
CA ALA A 217 -14.62 -7.35 3.75
C ALA A 217 -13.29 -7.54 3.00
N ALA A 218 -12.91 -6.55 2.17
CA ALA A 218 -11.61 -6.52 1.50
C ALA A 218 -10.46 -6.35 2.51
N LEU A 219 -10.59 -5.50 3.54
CA LEU A 219 -9.59 -5.38 4.61
C LEU A 219 -9.34 -6.72 5.32
N GLU A 220 -10.39 -7.43 5.71
CA GLU A 220 -10.26 -8.76 6.33
C GLU A 220 -9.58 -9.78 5.40
N ALA A 221 -9.95 -9.76 4.12
CA ALA A 221 -9.34 -10.63 3.11
C ALA A 221 -7.86 -10.28 2.85
N LEU A 222 -7.52 -8.99 2.96
CA LEU A 222 -6.17 -8.50 2.82
C LEU A 222 -5.30 -8.96 3.99
N ASP A 223 -5.75 -8.84 5.24
CA ASP A 223 -4.99 -9.31 6.41
C ASP A 223 -4.73 -10.83 6.32
N ALA A 224 -5.73 -11.62 5.94
CA ALA A 224 -5.56 -13.05 5.70
C ALA A 224 -4.55 -13.36 4.58
N PHE A 225 -4.49 -12.52 3.55
CA PHE A 225 -3.48 -12.64 2.50
C PHE A 225 -2.08 -12.31 3.02
N LEU A 226 -1.92 -11.20 3.75
CA LEU A 226 -0.63 -10.71 4.25
C LEU A 226 0.04 -11.73 5.17
N ASP A 227 -0.74 -12.37 6.06
CA ASP A 227 -0.27 -13.47 6.91
C ASP A 227 0.30 -14.63 6.08
N LEU A 228 -0.44 -15.07 5.05
CA LEU A 228 -0.03 -16.19 4.18
C LEU A 228 1.20 -15.90 3.32
N VAL A 229 1.47 -14.62 3.02
CA VAL A 229 2.65 -14.22 2.24
C VAL A 229 3.74 -13.59 3.08
N GLU A 230 3.67 -13.70 4.42
CA GLU A 230 4.67 -13.21 5.36
C GLU A 230 4.98 -11.71 5.19
N LEU A 231 3.94 -10.90 4.94
CA LEU A 231 4.03 -9.44 4.96
C LEU A 231 3.49 -8.90 6.29
N PRO A 232 3.92 -7.68 6.70
CA PRO A 232 3.41 -7.07 7.92
C PRO A 232 1.87 -6.94 7.87
N PRO A 233 1.17 -7.13 8.99
CA PRO A 233 -0.27 -6.91 9.07
C PRO A 233 -0.62 -5.42 8.90
N THR A 234 -1.85 -5.12 8.47
CA THR A 234 -2.28 -3.72 8.19
C THR A 234 -2.32 -2.82 9.44
N ASP A 235 -2.21 -3.38 10.64
CA ASP A 235 -2.18 -2.66 11.92
C ASP A 235 -0.79 -2.23 12.33
N SER A 236 0.24 -2.68 11.61
CA SER A 236 1.60 -2.26 11.83
C SER A 236 1.88 -0.88 11.24
N ASN A 237 2.74 -0.10 11.91
CA ASN A 237 3.17 1.22 11.43
C ASN A 237 4.04 1.14 10.16
N TRP A 238 4.27 -0.05 9.58
CA TRP A 238 5.05 -0.24 8.36
C TRP A 238 4.45 0.42 7.14
N TYR A 239 3.13 0.61 7.13
CA TYR A 239 2.40 1.19 6.01
C TYR A 239 2.18 2.69 6.14
N GLU A 240 2.76 3.36 7.14
CA GLU A 240 2.61 4.82 7.31
C GLU A 240 3.64 5.62 6.50
N GLN A 241 4.73 4.97 6.07
CA GLN A 241 5.76 5.58 5.24
C GLN A 241 5.35 5.63 3.76
N GLU A 242 5.85 6.62 3.03
CA GLU A 242 5.71 6.67 1.58
C GLU A 242 6.59 5.63 0.90
N PHE A 243 6.06 4.98 -0.13
CA PHE A 243 6.76 3.98 -0.94
C PHE A 243 7.02 4.49 -2.36
N ASP A 244 8.17 4.12 -2.93
CA ASP A 244 8.52 4.51 -4.31
C ASP A 244 7.57 3.86 -5.32
N ARG A 245 6.98 4.69 -6.19
CA ARG A 245 6.01 4.30 -7.21
C ARG A 245 6.63 3.81 -8.52
N ALA A 246 7.95 3.98 -8.70
CA ALA A 246 8.61 3.62 -9.94
C ALA A 246 8.91 2.11 -10.04
N VAL A 247 8.67 1.56 -11.23
CA VAL A 247 8.86 0.13 -11.47
C VAL A 247 10.34 -0.21 -11.65
N GLY A 248 10.88 -0.91 -10.64
CA GLY A 248 12.26 -1.41 -10.66
C GLY A 248 13.31 -0.41 -10.16
N SER A 249 12.89 0.68 -9.54
CA SER A 249 13.77 1.63 -8.83
C SER A 249 14.14 1.12 -7.43
N SER A 250 13.23 0.44 -6.75
CA SER A 250 13.56 -0.31 -5.52
C SER A 250 14.38 -1.54 -5.87
N ALA A 251 15.68 -1.46 -5.61
CA ALA A 251 16.56 -2.62 -5.60
C ALA A 251 16.08 -3.60 -4.53
N ARG A 252 15.37 -4.61 -5.00
CA ARG A 252 15.26 -5.98 -4.49
C ARG A 252 16.22 -6.27 -3.34
N ILE A 253 15.69 -6.35 -2.11
CA ILE A 253 16.33 -6.86 -0.89
C ILE A 253 17.52 -7.78 -1.24
N THR A 254 18.75 -7.32 -1.03
CA THR A 254 19.95 -8.17 -0.98
C THR A 254 20.03 -8.87 0.35
#